data_AF-A0A7S2Z7I5-F1
#
_entry.id   AF-A0A7S2Z7I5-F1
#
_cell.length_a   1.000
_cell.length_b   1.000
_cell.length_c   1.000
_cell.angle_alpha   90.00
_cell.angle_beta   90.00
_cell.angle_gamma   90.00
#
_symmetry.space_group_name_H-M   'P 1'
#
loop_
_entity.id
_entity.type
_entity.pdbx_description
1 polymer ?
#
loop_
_entity_poly.entity_id
_entity_poly.type
_entity_poly.pdbx_seq_one_letter_code
_entity_poly.pdbx_strand_id
1 'polypeptide(L)'
;RGKQCSDPFTSKRVVAPLGMWYTPNSGIWQTVWLECVPKEAYIQKVRILPNIDNATVTVTAIVRQEVFKRNHGLFVKVFAGSELVGFASGSTHHPVEVKLIEGHKPLLWTPDNPFLYDVEIFLHNSIIPKGSDEPVDRVRSYTAMRKISVGTDVNGVKRLQLNNKNVFQYGILDQGWWPDGLYTPASEEALKWDIQMIKKMGFNMIRKHVKIESQRWYYHCDVMGMLVWQDMPNGSVPAVWSPGG
;
A
#
# COMPACT_ATOMS: atom_id res chain seq x y z
N ARG A 1 -22.12 7.01 18.85
CA ARG A 1 -21.26 7.82 19.73
C ARG A 1 -20.31 8.62 18.81
N GLY A 2 -19.83 9.81 19.19
CA GLY A 2 -19.38 10.89 18.27
C GLY A 2 -18.33 11.83 18.91
N LYS A 3 -17.57 12.65 18.14
CA LYS A 3 -16.40 13.44 18.62
C LYS A 3 -16.80 14.74 19.33
N GLN A 4 -16.25 14.91 20.53
CA GLN A 4 -15.84 16.15 21.21
C GLN A 4 -16.14 17.49 20.50
N CYS A 5 -17.04 18.27 21.11
CA CYS A 5 -16.62 19.26 22.10
C CYS A 5 -17.40 19.02 23.41
N SER A 6 -17.15 19.82 24.46
CA SER A 6 -17.78 19.65 25.78
C SER A 6 -19.31 19.68 25.73
N ASP A 7 -19.94 18.52 25.97
CA ASP A 7 -21.39 18.40 26.08
C ASP A 7 -21.81 18.40 27.56
N PRO A 8 -22.58 19.41 28.03
CA PRO A 8 -23.19 19.37 29.36
C PRO A 8 -24.30 18.31 29.49
N PHE A 9 -24.82 17.80 28.37
CA PHE A 9 -26.07 17.03 28.31
C PHE A 9 -25.83 15.53 28.15
N THR A 10 -25.42 14.91 29.26
CA THR A 10 -25.51 13.45 29.41
C THR A 10 -26.94 12.97 29.14
N SER A 11 -27.08 12.12 28.11
CA SER A 11 -28.23 11.23 27.86
C SER A 11 -29.62 11.88 27.83
N LYS A 12 -30.01 12.45 26.68
CA LYS A 12 -31.41 12.46 26.20
C LYS A 12 -31.45 12.57 24.67
N ARG A 13 -32.50 12.01 24.05
CA ARG A 13 -32.65 11.96 22.59
C ARG A 13 -32.70 13.39 22.01
N VAL A 14 -31.70 13.78 21.23
CA VAL A 14 -31.69 15.05 20.50
C VAL A 14 -32.53 14.92 19.24
N VAL A 15 -33.47 15.85 19.02
CA VAL A 15 -34.52 15.78 17.98
C VAL A 15 -34.19 16.68 16.77
N ALA A 16 -32.98 17.25 16.70
CA ALA A 16 -32.51 18.09 15.59
C ALA A 16 -31.11 17.66 15.14
N PRO A 17 -30.82 17.57 13.83
CA PRO A 17 -29.51 17.13 13.31
C PRO A 17 -28.47 18.26 13.38
N LEU A 18 -27.84 18.42 14.54
CA LEU A 18 -26.79 19.41 14.77
C LEU A 18 -25.42 19.01 14.16
N GLY A 19 -25.35 18.65 12.89
CA GLY A 19 -24.08 18.37 12.18
C GLY A 19 -23.50 16.95 12.35
N MET A 20 -22.25 16.77 11.92
CA MET A 20 -21.54 15.47 11.85
C MET A 20 -20.57 15.27 13.04
N TRP A 21 -20.62 14.12 13.74
CA TRP A 21 -19.85 13.86 14.98
C TRP A 21 -19.21 12.45 15.00
N TYR A 22 -17.87 12.27 15.09
CA TYR A 22 -17.17 10.96 14.95
C TYR A 22 -16.24 10.55 16.15
N THR A 23 -16.64 9.65 17.08
CA THR A 23 -16.09 9.41 18.46
C THR A 23 -14.60 9.73 18.73
N PRO A 24 -14.21 10.32 19.89
CA PRO A 24 -12.79 10.50 20.22
C PRO A 24 -12.14 9.12 20.31
N ASN A 25 -11.02 8.93 19.61
CA ASN A 25 -10.37 7.64 19.59
C ASN A 25 -8.85 7.82 19.60
N SER A 26 -8.21 7.10 20.51
CA SER A 26 -6.77 7.11 20.80
C SER A 26 -6.40 5.78 21.46
N GLY A 27 -5.10 5.51 21.62
CA GLY A 27 -4.61 4.21 22.06
C GLY A 27 -4.25 3.29 20.89
N ILE A 28 -4.18 1.98 21.15
CA ILE A 28 -3.69 0.98 20.21
C ILE A 28 -4.88 0.41 19.41
N TRP A 29 -5.09 0.91 18.19
CA TRP A 29 -6.15 0.47 17.27
C TRP A 29 -5.61 -0.23 15.99
N GLN A 30 -4.29 -0.42 15.92
CA GLN A 30 -3.61 -1.21 14.90
C GLN A 30 -2.86 -2.38 15.54
N THR A 31 -2.56 -3.42 14.75
CA THR A 31 -1.82 -4.60 15.20
C THR A 31 -0.44 -4.24 15.74
N VAL A 32 -0.15 -4.66 16.97
CA VAL A 32 1.20 -4.63 17.57
C VAL A 32 1.78 -6.04 17.52
N TRP A 33 3.07 -6.14 17.23
CA TRP A 33 3.80 -7.39 17.02
C TRP A 33 5.28 -7.18 17.31
N LEU A 34 6.04 -8.28 17.38
CA LEU A 34 7.48 -8.30 17.58
C LEU A 34 8.09 -9.30 16.59
N GLU A 35 9.25 -8.97 16.01
CA GLU A 35 10.06 -9.88 15.20
C GLU A 35 11.43 -10.11 15.84
N CYS A 36 11.98 -11.30 15.55
CA CYS A 36 13.41 -11.54 15.66
C CYS A 36 14.03 -11.27 14.28
N VAL A 37 15.01 -10.37 14.23
CA VAL A 37 15.79 -10.05 13.02
C VAL A 37 17.25 -10.46 13.21
N PRO A 38 17.98 -10.78 12.12
CA PRO A 38 19.40 -11.08 12.20
C PRO A 38 20.20 -9.95 12.87
N LYS A 39 21.11 -10.31 13.79
CA LYS A 39 21.87 -9.33 14.57
C LYS A 39 22.83 -8.50 13.71
N GLU A 40 23.52 -9.13 12.75
CA GLU A 40 24.58 -8.47 11.99
C GLU A 40 24.05 -7.39 11.04
N ALA A 41 23.08 -7.75 10.20
CA ALA A 41 22.41 -6.85 9.27
C ALA A 41 21.03 -7.38 8.86
N TYR A 42 20.07 -6.50 8.62
CA TYR A 42 18.72 -6.85 8.16
C TYR A 42 18.08 -5.73 7.33
N ILE A 43 17.09 -6.09 6.51
CA ILE A 43 16.33 -5.18 5.66
C ILE A 43 15.31 -4.43 6.53
N GLN A 44 15.61 -3.18 6.84
CA GLN A 44 14.75 -2.33 7.68
C GLN A 44 13.55 -1.77 6.91
N LYS A 45 13.70 -1.48 5.61
CA LYS A 45 12.65 -0.90 4.78
C LYS A 45 12.84 -1.27 3.32
N VAL A 46 11.74 -1.58 2.65
CA VAL A 46 11.70 -1.81 1.19
C VAL A 46 10.81 -0.75 0.54
N ARG A 47 11.19 -0.31 -0.65
CA ARG A 47 10.34 0.39 -1.62
C ARG A 47 10.35 -0.40 -2.91
N ILE A 48 9.17 -0.79 -3.40
CA ILE A 48 8.99 -1.48 -4.68
C ILE A 48 8.19 -0.57 -5.60
N LEU A 49 8.70 -0.31 -6.81
CA LEU A 49 8.07 0.55 -7.81
C LEU A 49 7.90 -0.20 -9.13
N PRO A 50 6.66 -0.48 -9.56
CA PRO A 50 6.39 -1.05 -10.88
C PRO A 50 6.47 0.04 -11.97
N ASN A 51 7.02 -0.31 -13.12
CA ASN A 51 7.03 0.51 -14.33
C ASN A 51 6.49 -0.30 -15.51
N ILE A 52 5.24 -0.01 -15.89
CA ILE A 52 4.55 -0.74 -16.97
C ILE A 52 5.08 -0.38 -18.37
N ASP A 53 5.64 0.82 -18.55
CA ASP A 53 6.08 1.30 -19.86
C ASP A 53 7.41 0.65 -20.27
N ASN A 54 8.28 0.35 -19.29
CA ASN A 54 9.56 -0.34 -19.49
C ASN A 54 9.53 -1.85 -19.15
N ALA A 55 8.40 -2.35 -18.61
CA ALA A 55 8.28 -3.71 -18.06
C ALA A 55 9.32 -4.02 -16.97
N THR A 56 9.53 -3.08 -16.03
CA THR A 56 10.49 -3.23 -14.92
C THR A 56 9.84 -3.10 -13.55
N VAL A 57 10.49 -3.68 -12.53
CA VAL A 57 10.18 -3.51 -11.12
C VAL A 57 11.45 -3.02 -10.43
N THR A 58 11.44 -1.77 -9.95
CA THR A 58 12.57 -1.20 -9.22
C THR A 58 12.40 -1.45 -7.72
N VAL A 59 13.39 -2.10 -7.10
CA VAL A 59 13.44 -2.34 -5.65
C VAL A 59 14.55 -1.51 -5.03
N THR A 60 14.24 -0.82 -3.93
CA THR A 60 15.26 -0.18 -3.08
C THR A 60 15.06 -0.67 -1.66
N ALA A 61 16.09 -1.31 -1.08
CA ALA A 61 16.08 -1.73 0.31
C ALA A 61 17.08 -0.90 1.14
N ILE A 62 16.62 -0.42 2.28
CA ILE A 62 17.43 0.21 3.33
C ILE A 62 17.78 -0.87 4.34
N VAL A 63 19.07 -1.08 4.56
CA VAL A 63 19.60 -2.10 5.48
C VAL A 63 20.08 -1.42 6.76
N ARG A 64 19.77 -2.01 7.91
CA ARG A 64 20.40 -1.68 9.19
C ARG A 64 21.47 -2.74 9.47
N GLN A 65 22.62 -2.32 10.02
CA GLN A 65 23.74 -3.20 10.35
C GLN A 65 24.49 -2.66 11.58
N GLU A 66 25.05 -3.53 12.42
CA GLU A 66 25.83 -3.11 13.61
C GLU A 66 27.18 -2.47 13.23
N VAL A 67 27.83 -3.00 12.18
CA VAL A 67 29.11 -2.50 11.64
C VAL A 67 28.92 -2.23 10.15
N PHE A 68 29.48 -1.12 9.65
CA PHE A 68 29.34 -0.75 8.23
C PHE A 68 30.18 -1.65 7.31
N LYS A 69 29.68 -2.86 7.02
CA LYS A 69 30.23 -3.76 6.01
C LYS A 69 29.82 -3.26 4.62
N ARG A 70 30.80 -2.80 3.81
CA ARG A 70 30.56 -2.21 2.47
C ARG A 70 30.08 -3.18 1.39
N ASN A 71 30.03 -4.48 1.68
CA ASN A 71 29.91 -5.53 0.66
C ASN A 71 28.52 -6.16 0.57
N HIS A 72 27.55 -5.72 1.39
CA HIS A 72 26.21 -6.28 1.35
C HIS A 72 25.53 -6.09 -0.02
N GLY A 73 25.02 -7.19 -0.58
CA GLY A 73 24.28 -7.24 -1.82
C GLY A 73 22.79 -7.46 -1.62
N LEU A 74 21.99 -6.91 -2.51
CA LEU A 74 20.60 -7.29 -2.70
C LEU A 74 20.50 -8.22 -3.90
N PHE A 75 19.81 -9.34 -3.73
CA PHE A 75 19.33 -10.17 -4.83
C PHE A 75 17.81 -10.19 -4.81
N VAL A 76 17.19 -9.83 -5.93
CA VAL A 76 15.74 -9.66 -6.05
C VAL A 76 15.22 -10.64 -7.09
N LYS A 77 14.12 -11.33 -6.76
CA LYS A 77 13.35 -12.19 -7.67
C LYS A 77 11.91 -11.70 -7.75
N VAL A 78 11.34 -11.71 -8.93
CA VAL A 78 9.93 -11.36 -9.21
C VAL A 78 9.25 -12.55 -9.86
N PHE A 79 8.10 -12.96 -9.32
CA PHE A 79 7.37 -14.13 -9.75
C PHE A 79 5.95 -13.79 -10.21
N ALA A 80 5.47 -14.50 -11.23
CA ALA A 80 4.08 -14.52 -11.65
C ALA A 80 3.47 -15.88 -11.26
N GLY A 81 2.85 -15.95 -10.07
CA GLY A 81 2.52 -17.23 -9.45
C GLY A 81 3.80 -18.03 -9.17
N SER A 82 3.91 -19.25 -9.70
CA SER A 82 5.11 -20.09 -9.54
C SER A 82 6.25 -19.79 -10.54
N GLU A 83 6.01 -18.96 -11.57
CA GLU A 83 7.00 -18.68 -12.62
C GLU A 83 7.94 -17.54 -12.21
N LEU A 84 9.26 -17.76 -12.27
CA LEU A 84 10.25 -16.70 -12.10
C LEU A 84 10.30 -15.85 -13.38
N VAL A 85 9.72 -14.65 -13.33
CA VAL A 85 9.59 -13.75 -14.48
C VAL A 85 10.61 -12.61 -14.50
N GLY A 86 11.49 -12.51 -13.50
CA GLY A 86 12.58 -11.56 -13.49
C GLY A 86 13.47 -11.70 -12.25
N PHE A 87 14.75 -11.37 -12.39
CA PHE A 87 15.67 -11.25 -11.27
C PHE A 87 16.75 -10.19 -11.54
N ALA A 88 17.32 -9.62 -10.49
CA ALA A 88 18.49 -8.75 -10.57
C ALA A 88 19.28 -8.74 -9.25
N SER A 89 20.57 -8.41 -9.34
CA SER A 89 21.44 -8.16 -8.18
C SER A 89 21.93 -6.71 -8.19
N GLY A 90 22.15 -6.12 -7.02
CA GLY A 90 22.75 -4.80 -6.90
C GLY A 90 23.11 -4.40 -5.48
N SER A 91 23.66 -3.21 -5.31
CA SER A 91 24.08 -2.69 -4.01
C SER A 91 22.88 -2.32 -3.12
N THR A 92 23.04 -2.51 -1.81
CA THR A 92 22.08 -1.99 -0.81
C THR A 92 21.96 -0.47 -0.88
N HIS A 93 20.84 0.08 -0.39
CA HIS A 93 20.49 1.51 -0.41
C HIS A 93 20.31 2.16 -1.80
N HIS A 94 20.55 1.43 -2.89
CA HIS A 94 20.41 1.92 -4.26
C HIS A 94 19.23 1.24 -4.97
N PRO A 95 18.70 1.82 -6.07
CA PRO A 95 17.71 1.16 -6.90
C PRO A 95 18.30 -0.06 -7.63
N VAL A 96 17.69 -1.22 -7.42
CA VAL A 96 17.92 -2.46 -8.18
C VAL A 96 16.75 -2.60 -9.14
N GLU A 97 16.99 -2.42 -10.45
CA GLU A 97 15.96 -2.60 -11.47
C GLU A 97 15.89 -4.05 -11.93
N VAL A 98 14.78 -4.72 -11.68
CA VAL A 98 14.45 -6.04 -12.24
C VAL A 98 13.68 -5.81 -13.54
N LYS A 99 14.28 -6.16 -14.67
CA LYS A 99 13.56 -6.26 -15.95
C LYS A 99 12.85 -7.61 -16.03
N LEU A 100 11.60 -7.61 -16.50
CA LEU A 100 10.87 -8.84 -16.76
C LEU A 100 11.48 -9.57 -17.98
N ILE A 101 11.52 -10.91 -17.92
CA ILE A 101 12.18 -11.77 -18.89
C ILE A 101 11.54 -11.61 -20.28
N GLU A 102 12.36 -11.70 -21.32
CA GLU A 102 11.93 -11.60 -22.71
C GLU A 102 10.84 -12.64 -23.04
N GLY A 103 9.72 -12.18 -23.61
CA GLY A 103 8.53 -12.99 -23.86
C GLY A 103 7.43 -12.85 -22.80
N HIS A 104 7.77 -12.53 -21.53
CA HIS A 104 6.75 -12.30 -20.50
C HIS A 104 6.06 -10.95 -20.70
N LYS A 105 4.79 -10.97 -21.11
CA LYS A 105 3.97 -9.76 -21.21
C LYS A 105 3.49 -9.37 -19.81
N PRO A 106 3.73 -8.12 -19.34
CA PRO A 106 3.27 -7.69 -18.02
C PRO A 106 1.75 -7.85 -17.87
N LEU A 107 1.34 -8.81 -17.05
CA LEU A 107 -0.02 -8.91 -16.52
C LEU A 107 -0.28 -7.67 -15.66
N LEU A 108 -1.11 -6.77 -16.16
CA LEU A 108 -1.36 -5.48 -15.50
C LEU A 108 -2.47 -5.62 -14.45
N TRP A 109 -2.28 -4.94 -13.32
CA TRP A 109 -3.30 -4.82 -12.29
C TRP A 109 -4.37 -3.80 -12.73
N THR A 110 -5.64 -4.20 -12.62
CA THR A 110 -6.82 -3.34 -12.74
C THR A 110 -7.87 -3.74 -11.69
N PRO A 111 -8.91 -2.92 -11.46
CA PRO A 111 -10.04 -3.34 -10.62
C PRO A 111 -10.68 -4.66 -11.06
N ASP A 112 -10.75 -4.93 -12.37
CA ASP A 112 -11.33 -6.16 -12.91
C ASP A 112 -10.34 -7.35 -12.90
N ASN A 113 -9.04 -7.08 -13.06
CA ASN A 113 -7.96 -8.07 -13.07
C ASN A 113 -6.85 -7.67 -12.08
N PRO A 114 -7.01 -7.96 -10.78
CA PRO A 114 -6.08 -7.53 -9.73
C PRO A 114 -4.83 -8.42 -9.64
N PHE A 115 -4.09 -8.57 -10.73
CA PHE A 115 -2.90 -9.43 -10.74
C PHE A 115 -1.77 -8.85 -9.87
N LEU A 116 -1.23 -9.67 -8.97
CA LEU A 116 -0.09 -9.36 -8.10
C LEU A 116 1.09 -10.27 -8.44
N TYR A 117 2.29 -9.70 -8.42
CA TYR A 117 3.56 -10.42 -8.54
C TYR A 117 4.16 -10.58 -7.16
N ASP A 118 4.63 -11.77 -6.81
CA ASP A 118 5.43 -11.98 -5.61
C ASP A 118 6.85 -11.46 -5.82
N VAL A 119 7.41 -10.80 -4.80
CA VAL A 119 8.76 -10.24 -4.82
C VAL A 119 9.54 -10.79 -3.63
N GLU A 120 10.59 -11.54 -3.91
CA GLU A 120 11.52 -12.04 -2.89
C GLU A 120 12.82 -11.22 -2.94
N ILE A 121 13.24 -10.70 -1.79
CA ILE A 121 14.39 -9.82 -1.64
C ILE A 121 15.32 -10.47 -0.61
N PHE A 122 16.52 -10.81 -1.06
CA PHE A 122 17.56 -11.47 -0.27
C PHE A 122 18.70 -10.49 -0.02
N LEU A 123 19.13 -10.40 1.23
CA LEU A 123 20.34 -9.69 1.65
C LEU A 123 21.49 -10.70 1.73
N HIS A 124 22.59 -10.48 1.03
CA HIS A 124 23.77 -11.33 1.08
C HIS A 124 25.01 -10.53 1.52
N ASN A 125 26.04 -11.24 2.02
CA ASN A 125 27.35 -10.65 2.39
C ASN A 125 28.21 -10.21 1.18
N SER A 126 27.72 -10.41 -0.06
CA SER A 126 28.36 -10.06 -1.33
C SER A 126 27.31 -9.50 -2.30
N ILE A 127 27.71 -8.54 -3.15
CA ILE A 127 26.87 -7.99 -4.24
C ILE A 127 26.49 -9.08 -5.26
N ILE A 128 27.42 -9.99 -5.53
CA ILE A 128 27.17 -11.19 -6.35
C ILE A 128 27.29 -12.38 -5.40
N PRO A 129 26.17 -12.95 -4.91
CA PRO A 129 26.22 -14.17 -4.12
C PRO A 129 26.67 -15.35 -4.99
N LYS A 130 27.53 -16.21 -4.44
CA LYS A 130 27.83 -17.52 -5.03
C LYS A 130 26.64 -18.44 -4.76
N GLY A 131 26.48 -19.50 -5.57
CA GLY A 131 25.36 -20.44 -5.43
C GLY A 131 25.27 -21.19 -4.09
N SER A 132 26.31 -21.12 -3.26
CA SER A 132 26.41 -21.67 -1.90
C SER A 132 26.18 -20.64 -0.78
N ASP A 133 26.02 -19.36 -1.10
CA ASP A 133 25.99 -18.30 -0.10
C ASP A 133 24.57 -18.12 0.45
N GLU A 134 24.32 -18.64 1.66
CA GLU A 134 23.07 -18.40 2.38
C GLU A 134 22.81 -16.88 2.56
N PRO A 135 21.55 -16.43 2.45
CA PRO A 135 21.20 -15.04 2.70
C PRO A 135 21.33 -14.70 4.18
N VAL A 136 21.80 -13.50 4.47
CA VAL A 136 21.82 -12.90 5.81
C VAL A 136 20.39 -12.62 6.29
N ASP A 137 19.53 -12.15 5.38
CA ASP A 137 18.13 -11.81 5.65
C ASP A 137 17.28 -11.99 4.37
N ARG A 138 15.97 -12.19 4.52
CA ARG A 138 15.02 -12.38 3.42
C ARG A 138 13.68 -11.73 3.73
N VAL A 139 13.29 -10.77 2.88
CA VAL A 139 11.94 -10.19 2.87
C VAL A 139 11.15 -10.77 1.70
N ARG A 140 9.91 -11.19 1.99
CA ARG A 140 8.88 -11.48 0.98
C ARG A 140 7.86 -10.34 0.96
N SER A 141 7.50 -9.91 -0.24
CA SER A 141 6.49 -8.89 -0.46
C SER A 141 5.81 -9.15 -1.81
N TYR A 142 4.99 -8.22 -2.28
CA TYR A 142 4.34 -8.29 -3.58
C TYR A 142 4.37 -6.93 -4.27
N THR A 143 4.05 -6.89 -5.56
CA THR A 143 3.81 -5.66 -6.30
C THR A 143 2.72 -5.85 -7.36
N ALA A 144 2.18 -4.74 -7.85
CA ALA A 144 1.08 -4.71 -8.81
C ALA A 144 1.53 -3.90 -10.02
N MET A 145 1.66 -4.51 -11.21
CA MET A 145 2.07 -3.79 -12.42
C MET A 145 0.96 -2.83 -12.87
N ARG A 146 1.02 -1.59 -12.37
CA ARG A 146 0.05 -0.52 -12.66
C ARG A 146 0.64 0.88 -12.63
N LYS A 147 0.11 1.75 -13.49
CA LYS A 147 0.44 3.18 -13.59
C LYS A 147 -0.81 4.03 -13.43
N ILE A 148 -0.76 5.03 -12.55
CA ILE A 148 -1.76 6.09 -12.46
C ILE A 148 -1.17 7.36 -13.10
N SER A 149 -1.92 8.00 -13.98
CA SER A 149 -1.50 9.22 -14.67
C SER A 149 -2.68 10.16 -14.96
N VAL A 150 -2.38 11.38 -15.39
CA VAL A 150 -3.37 12.30 -15.95
C VAL A 150 -3.11 12.44 -17.45
N GLY A 151 -4.06 12.03 -18.27
CA GLY A 151 -4.02 12.21 -19.73
C GLY A 151 -4.96 13.31 -20.20
N THR A 152 -4.92 13.61 -21.50
CA THR A 152 -5.93 14.42 -22.19
C THR A 152 -6.73 13.49 -23.11
N ASP A 153 -8.06 13.58 -23.13
CA ASP A 153 -8.89 12.83 -24.09
C ASP A 153 -9.02 13.53 -25.46
N VAL A 154 -9.72 12.88 -26.39
CA VAL A 154 -9.93 13.39 -27.77
C VAL A 154 -10.68 14.73 -27.83
N ASN A 155 -11.34 15.14 -26.74
CA ASN A 155 -12.06 16.41 -26.64
C ASN A 155 -11.25 17.49 -25.88
N GLY A 156 -9.97 17.24 -25.60
CA GLY A 156 -9.11 18.16 -24.85
C GLY A 156 -9.30 18.11 -23.33
N VAL A 157 -10.13 17.21 -22.79
CA VAL A 157 -10.45 17.16 -21.36
C VAL A 157 -9.42 16.33 -20.59
N LYS A 158 -8.97 16.82 -19.44
CA LYS A 158 -8.08 16.06 -18.55
C LYS A 158 -8.82 14.89 -17.89
N ARG A 159 -8.23 13.69 -17.95
CA ARG A 159 -8.77 12.44 -17.39
C ARG A 159 -7.76 11.75 -16.50
N LEU A 160 -8.25 11.18 -15.40
CA LEU A 160 -7.50 10.18 -14.65
C LEU A 160 -7.36 8.92 -15.50
N GLN A 161 -6.16 8.36 -15.50
CA GLN A 161 -5.82 7.18 -16.27
C GLN A 161 -5.25 6.09 -15.36
N LEU A 162 -5.62 4.86 -15.67
CA LEU A 162 -5.00 3.64 -15.17
C LEU A 162 -4.42 2.91 -16.38
N ASN A 163 -3.13 2.58 -16.32
CA ASN A 163 -2.41 1.83 -17.35
C ASN A 163 -2.53 2.47 -18.74
N ASN A 164 -2.29 3.79 -18.80
CA ASN A 164 -2.40 4.64 -19.99
C ASN A 164 -3.81 4.68 -20.64
N LYS A 165 -4.86 4.19 -19.95
CA LYS A 165 -6.27 4.23 -20.39
C LYS A 165 -7.11 5.08 -19.43
N ASN A 166 -8.08 5.83 -19.96
CA ASN A 166 -9.00 6.61 -19.13
C ASN A 166 -9.81 5.69 -18.20
N VAL A 167 -9.90 6.05 -16.91
CA VAL A 167 -10.69 5.31 -15.91
C VAL A 167 -11.63 6.26 -15.19
N PHE A 168 -12.92 5.92 -15.15
CA PHE A 168 -13.86 6.59 -14.27
C PHE A 168 -13.79 5.93 -12.89
N GLN A 169 -13.38 6.71 -11.89
CA GLN A 169 -13.21 6.24 -10.52
C GLN A 169 -14.53 6.40 -9.77
N TYR A 170 -15.39 5.38 -9.88
CA TYR A 170 -16.68 5.35 -9.23
C TYR A 170 -16.50 4.75 -7.84
N GLY A 171 -16.61 5.60 -6.80
CA GLY A 171 -16.23 5.20 -5.45
C GLY A 171 -17.01 5.89 -4.35
N ILE A 172 -16.86 5.33 -3.15
CA ILE A 172 -17.52 5.80 -1.93
C ILE A 172 -16.54 6.46 -0.95
N LEU A 173 -17.08 7.19 0.01
CA LEU A 173 -16.37 7.64 1.20
C LEU A 173 -16.48 6.56 2.29
N ASP A 174 -15.35 5.95 2.65
CA ASP A 174 -15.24 4.99 3.73
C ASP A 174 -14.62 5.68 4.96
N GLN A 175 -15.39 5.76 6.04
CA GLN A 175 -14.94 6.41 7.28
C GLN A 175 -14.08 5.49 8.19
N GLY A 176 -14.03 4.18 7.93
CA GLY A 176 -13.30 3.20 8.74
C GLY A 176 -13.80 3.08 10.19
N TRP A 177 -15.12 3.22 10.39
CA TRP A 177 -15.78 3.14 11.69
C TRP A 177 -16.43 1.78 11.96
N TRP A 178 -16.11 1.20 13.12
CA TRP A 178 -16.60 -0.10 13.58
C TRP A 178 -17.45 0.08 14.84
N PRO A 179 -18.58 -0.66 15.00
CA PRO A 179 -19.51 -0.47 16.13
C PRO A 179 -18.85 -0.56 17.50
N ASP A 180 -18.01 -1.57 17.72
CA ASP A 180 -17.38 -1.85 19.01
C ASP A 180 -15.95 -1.31 19.11
N GLY A 181 -15.13 -1.58 18.08
CA GLY A 181 -13.70 -1.23 18.06
C GLY A 181 -13.38 0.21 17.62
N LEU A 182 -14.40 0.98 17.24
CA LEU A 182 -14.31 2.34 16.71
C LEU A 182 -13.44 2.47 15.45
N TYR A 183 -12.12 2.37 15.55
CA TYR A 183 -11.20 2.29 14.39
C TYR A 183 -10.67 0.87 14.14
N THR A 184 -10.77 -0.03 15.12
CA THR A 184 -10.33 -1.42 15.00
C THR A 184 -11.45 -2.27 14.41
N PRO A 185 -11.22 -3.03 13.32
CA PRO A 185 -12.20 -3.98 12.80
C PRO A 185 -12.46 -5.13 13.79
N ALA A 186 -13.67 -5.67 13.78
CA ALA A 186 -14.04 -6.80 14.64
C ALA A 186 -13.23 -8.07 14.32
N SER A 187 -12.94 -8.30 13.04
CA SER A 187 -12.02 -9.34 12.56
C SER A 187 -11.48 -8.99 11.17
N GLU A 188 -10.57 -9.82 10.64
CA GLU A 188 -10.12 -9.68 9.26
C GLU A 188 -11.24 -9.97 8.24
N GLU A 189 -12.13 -10.90 8.54
CA GLU A 189 -13.29 -11.25 7.72
C GLU A 189 -14.24 -10.07 7.60
N ALA A 190 -14.49 -9.35 8.71
CA ALA A 190 -15.32 -8.14 8.70
C ALA A 190 -14.71 -7.04 7.82
N LEU A 191 -13.40 -6.79 7.97
CA LEU A 191 -12.65 -5.85 7.14
C LEU A 191 -12.68 -6.22 5.65
N LYS A 192 -12.56 -7.51 5.32
CA LYS A 192 -12.68 -8.01 3.94
C LYS A 192 -14.10 -7.86 3.40
N TRP A 193 -15.10 -8.14 4.22
CA TRP A 193 -16.51 -8.12 3.83
C TRP A 193 -16.93 -6.73 3.35
N ASP A 194 -16.52 -5.65 4.02
CA ASP A 194 -16.79 -4.27 3.58
C ASP A 194 -16.25 -4.03 2.16
N ILE A 195 -14.97 -4.31 1.90
CA ILE A 195 -14.35 -4.15 0.58
C ILE A 195 -15.06 -5.00 -0.48
N GLN A 196 -15.45 -6.24 -0.12
CA GLN A 196 -16.22 -7.11 -1.00
C GLN A 196 -17.61 -6.57 -1.33
N MET A 197 -18.33 -6.02 -0.35
CA MET A 197 -19.66 -5.45 -0.59
C MET A 197 -19.58 -4.20 -1.45
N ILE A 198 -18.61 -3.32 -1.17
CA ILE A 198 -18.35 -2.12 -1.98
C ILE A 198 -18.09 -2.52 -3.44
N LYS A 199 -17.26 -3.53 -3.68
CA LYS A 199 -17.02 -4.03 -5.06
C LYS A 199 -18.28 -4.66 -5.67
N LYS A 200 -19.05 -5.46 -4.91
CA LYS A 200 -20.31 -6.06 -5.38
C LYS A 200 -21.39 -5.03 -5.72
N MET A 201 -21.36 -3.86 -5.08
CA MET A 201 -22.23 -2.72 -5.41
C MET A 201 -21.80 -1.97 -6.69
N GLY A 202 -20.71 -2.39 -7.35
CA GLY A 202 -20.23 -1.82 -8.61
C GLY A 202 -19.21 -0.70 -8.46
N PHE A 203 -18.75 -0.39 -7.25
CA PHE A 203 -17.69 0.59 -7.03
C PHE A 203 -16.32 0.00 -7.35
N ASN A 204 -15.43 0.83 -7.92
CA ASN A 204 -14.05 0.47 -8.25
C ASN A 204 -13.00 1.29 -7.49
N MET A 205 -13.45 2.21 -6.61
CA MET A 205 -12.59 3.06 -5.78
C MET A 205 -13.17 3.24 -4.37
N ILE A 206 -12.30 3.30 -3.35
CA ILE A 206 -12.64 3.73 -1.99
C ILE A 206 -11.81 4.95 -1.63
N ARG A 207 -12.48 6.03 -1.21
CA ARG A 207 -11.84 7.17 -0.54
C ARG A 207 -11.85 6.94 0.96
N LYS A 208 -10.70 6.51 1.51
CA LYS A 208 -10.53 6.31 2.95
C LYS A 208 -10.40 7.68 3.63
N HIS A 209 -11.33 7.99 4.52
CA HIS A 209 -11.50 9.34 5.05
C HIS A 209 -10.67 9.61 6.30
N VAL A 210 -9.73 10.55 6.19
CA VAL A 210 -8.95 11.20 7.28
C VAL A 210 -8.33 10.19 8.28
N LYS A 211 -8.00 8.99 7.80
CA LYS A 211 -7.49 7.85 8.56
C LYS A 211 -6.57 7.03 7.66
N ILE A 212 -5.38 6.67 8.13
CA ILE A 212 -4.56 5.63 7.48
C ILE A 212 -5.02 4.29 8.05
N GLU A 213 -5.36 3.30 7.23
CA GLU A 213 -5.81 2.00 7.73
C GLU A 213 -4.65 1.08 8.14
N SER A 214 -4.98 -0.08 8.70
CA SER A 214 -4.00 -1.16 8.84
C SER A 214 -3.47 -1.60 7.46
N GLN A 215 -2.21 -2.07 7.39
CA GLN A 215 -1.63 -2.59 6.16
C GLN A 215 -2.43 -3.73 5.53
N ARG A 216 -3.17 -4.51 6.34
CA ARG A 216 -4.07 -5.57 5.87
C ARG A 216 -5.22 -5.02 5.02
N TRP A 217 -5.73 -3.82 5.32
CA TRP A 217 -6.79 -3.19 4.52
C TRP A 217 -6.31 -2.88 3.10
N TYR A 218 -5.12 -2.28 2.95
CA TYR A 218 -4.54 -2.01 1.64
C TYR A 218 -4.23 -3.29 0.87
N TYR A 219 -3.67 -4.31 1.54
CA TYR A 219 -3.49 -5.65 0.94
C TYR A 219 -4.80 -6.24 0.39
N HIS A 220 -5.89 -6.15 1.16
CA HIS A 220 -7.20 -6.63 0.71
C HIS A 220 -7.78 -5.79 -0.44
N CYS A 221 -7.51 -4.48 -0.49
CA CYS A 221 -7.84 -3.64 -1.65
C CYS A 221 -7.01 -4.02 -2.89
N ASP A 222 -5.72 -4.30 -2.74
CA ASP A 222 -4.83 -4.74 -3.82
C ASP A 222 -5.29 -6.09 -4.39
N VAL A 223 -5.50 -7.10 -3.53
CA VAL A 223 -5.97 -8.44 -3.92
C VAL A 223 -7.36 -8.41 -4.55
N MET A 224 -8.27 -7.57 -4.04
CA MET A 224 -9.64 -7.52 -4.54
C MET A 224 -9.85 -6.54 -5.69
N GLY A 225 -8.83 -5.79 -6.14
CA GLY A 225 -8.97 -4.85 -7.25
C GLY A 225 -9.82 -3.64 -6.89
N MET A 226 -9.39 -2.91 -5.86
CA MET A 226 -10.03 -1.67 -5.42
C MET A 226 -9.02 -0.53 -5.47
N LEU A 227 -9.31 0.53 -6.24
CA LEU A 227 -8.50 1.75 -6.19
C LEU A 227 -8.69 2.43 -4.83
N VAL A 228 -7.64 3.07 -4.31
CA VAL A 228 -7.71 3.77 -3.02
C VAL A 228 -7.34 5.23 -3.22
N TRP A 229 -8.20 6.13 -2.74
CA TRP A 229 -7.84 7.50 -2.42
C TRP A 229 -7.59 7.61 -0.92
N GLN A 230 -6.34 7.90 -0.56
CA GLN A 230 -5.92 8.03 0.82
C GLN A 230 -5.98 9.51 1.24
N ASP A 231 -6.99 9.90 2.00
CA ASP A 231 -6.97 11.20 2.69
C ASP A 231 -5.85 11.19 3.76
N MET A 232 -5.16 12.31 3.97
CA MET A 232 -4.30 12.46 5.14
C MET A 232 -5.13 12.71 6.40
N PRO A 233 -4.73 12.17 7.58
CA PRO A 233 -5.26 12.60 8.85
C PRO A 233 -5.09 14.13 9.02
N ASN A 234 -6.16 14.82 9.41
CA ASN A 234 -6.21 16.26 9.55
C ASN A 234 -6.84 16.62 10.90
N GLY A 235 -6.23 17.58 11.59
CA GLY A 235 -6.72 18.11 12.86
C GLY A 235 -7.75 19.21 12.67
N SER A 236 -8.13 19.85 13.77
CA SER A 236 -9.11 20.95 13.80
C SER A 236 -8.62 22.28 13.24
N VAL A 237 -7.33 22.41 12.90
CA VAL A 237 -6.74 23.62 12.32
C VAL A 237 -6.62 23.42 10.80
N PRO A 238 -7.30 24.22 9.96
CA PRO A 238 -7.14 24.16 8.52
C PRO A 238 -5.68 24.39 8.11
N ALA A 239 -5.15 23.57 7.22
CA ALA A 239 -3.83 23.79 6.64
C ALA A 239 -3.82 25.11 5.87
N VAL A 240 -2.94 26.05 6.26
CA VAL A 240 -2.73 27.29 5.51
C VAL A 240 -1.98 26.93 4.23
N TRP A 241 -2.68 26.99 3.09
CA TRP A 241 -2.05 26.74 1.79
C TRP A 241 -1.07 27.86 1.46
N SER A 242 0.21 27.51 1.30
CA SER A 242 1.26 28.40 0.80
C SER A 242 1.75 27.88 -0.54
N PRO A 243 1.66 28.66 -1.64
CA PRO A 243 2.18 28.25 -2.95
C PRO A 243 3.72 28.33 -3.07
N GLY A 244 4.44 28.76 -2.02
CA GLY A 244 5.88 29.05 -2.09
C GLY A 244 6.81 27.85 -2.19
N GLY A 245 6.42 26.70 -1.60
CA GLY A 245 7.33 25.57 -1.36
C GLY A 245 8.15 25.72 -0.08
#